data_AF-A0A7G8D763-F1
#
_entry.id   AF-A0A7G8D763-F1
#
_cell.length_a   1.000
_cell.length_b   1.000
_cell.length_c   1.000
_cell.angle_alpha   90.00
_cell.angle_beta   90.00
_cell.angle_gamma   90.00
#
_symmetry.space_group_name_H-M   'P 1'
#
loop_
_entity.id
_entity.type
_entity.pdbx_description
1 polymer ?
#
loop_
_entity_poly.entity_id
_entity_poly.type
_entity_poly.pdbx_seq_one_letter_code
_entity_poly.pdbx_strand_id
1 'polypeptide(L)'
;MSATPEKDTKPEKLTEAENNPKPQKEAKKDAPVATGPEPGPVSQWLSEQGFEHVVLDPDHVGVEQIGVEGLFLPVIAAALKSHGFDHLQCQGGYDEGPGQQLVSFYHFIAMAEVADGLVDQLREVRLKVFLPREGEPSIPSLYGLFRGADWQERETFDMFGITFEGHPHPKRLLMPEDWTGWPLRKDYVQPDFYEMQDAY
;
A
#
# COMPACT_ATOMS: atom_id res chain seq x y z
N MET A 1 18.68 69.38 -34.97
CA MET A 1 19.70 69.35 -36.03
C MET A 1 20.95 68.74 -35.42
N SER A 2 21.22 67.46 -35.71
CA SER A 2 22.45 66.95 -36.39
C SER A 2 23.67 66.83 -35.46
N ALA A 3 24.48 65.77 -35.43
CA ALA A 3 24.54 64.45 -36.05
C ALA A 3 25.69 63.69 -35.34
N THR A 4 25.69 62.35 -35.36
CA THR A 4 26.80 61.47 -34.94
C THR A 4 28.05 61.66 -35.83
N PRO A 5 29.21 61.06 -35.47
CA PRO A 5 29.62 59.88 -36.26
C PRO A 5 30.26 58.74 -35.46
N GLU A 6 30.06 57.54 -36.03
CA GLU A 6 30.69 56.25 -35.80
C GLU A 6 32.21 56.24 -36.09
N LYS A 7 32.92 55.28 -35.49
CA LYS A 7 34.04 54.60 -36.14
C LYS A 7 34.09 53.13 -35.75
N ASP A 8 33.93 52.30 -36.78
CA ASP A 8 34.21 50.88 -36.89
C ASP A 8 35.56 50.43 -36.33
N THR A 9 35.63 49.20 -35.81
CA THR A 9 36.52 48.14 -36.34
C THR A 9 36.02 46.75 -35.87
N LYS A 10 35.78 45.86 -36.84
CA LYS A 10 35.54 44.39 -36.74
C LYS A 10 36.76 43.70 -37.42
N PRO A 11 36.91 42.36 -37.52
CA PRO A 11 36.56 41.19 -36.67
C PRO A 11 37.82 40.37 -36.27
N GLU A 12 37.69 39.43 -35.33
CA GLU A 12 38.55 38.24 -35.29
C GLU A 12 37.69 36.98 -35.20
N LYS A 13 38.10 35.93 -35.92
CA LYS A 13 37.36 34.69 -36.23
C LYS A 13 38.27 33.49 -35.93
N LEU A 14 37.66 32.37 -35.55
CA LEU A 14 38.20 30.99 -35.45
C LEU A 14 38.97 30.75 -34.14
N THR A 15 38.72 29.69 -33.36
CA THR A 15 38.75 28.25 -33.70
C THR A 15 37.84 27.46 -32.73
N GLU A 16 36.97 26.60 -33.24
CA GLU A 16 37.03 25.12 -33.24
C GLU A 16 36.72 24.43 -31.90
N ALA A 17 35.85 23.43 -32.04
CA ALA A 17 35.33 22.58 -30.99
C ALA A 17 36.42 21.63 -30.47
N GLU A 18 36.55 21.56 -29.15
CA GLU A 18 37.20 20.43 -28.49
C GLU A 18 36.19 19.70 -27.62
N ASN A 19 35.65 18.63 -28.22
CA ASN A 19 34.88 17.58 -27.60
C ASN A 19 35.81 16.76 -26.68
N ASN A 20 35.78 17.01 -25.37
CA ASN A 20 36.51 16.18 -24.41
C ASN A 20 35.55 15.14 -23.79
N PRO A 21 35.71 13.83 -24.08
CA PRO A 21 34.88 12.80 -23.48
C PRO A 21 35.28 12.59 -22.02
N LYS A 22 34.34 12.83 -21.10
CA LYS A 22 34.50 12.45 -19.68
C LYS A 22 34.68 10.92 -19.60
N PRO A 23 35.63 10.42 -18.78
CA PRO A 23 35.85 8.98 -18.64
C PRO A 23 34.60 8.30 -18.07
N GLN A 24 34.12 7.31 -18.81
CA GLN A 24 33.08 6.38 -18.37
C GLN A 24 33.54 5.69 -17.09
N LYS A 25 32.86 5.95 -15.97
CA LYS A 25 32.98 5.11 -14.78
C LYS A 25 32.37 3.76 -15.14
N GLU A 26 33.24 2.77 -15.28
CA GLU A 26 32.92 1.36 -15.37
C GLU A 26 31.88 0.98 -14.32
N ALA A 27 30.77 0.43 -14.81
CA ALA A 27 29.75 -0.17 -13.98
C ALA A 27 30.38 -1.34 -13.22
N LYS A 28 30.56 -1.18 -11.91
CA LYS A 28 30.69 -2.31 -11.00
C LYS A 28 29.37 -3.08 -11.02
N LYS A 29 29.32 -4.10 -11.88
CA LYS A 29 28.49 -5.29 -11.70
C LYS A 29 28.91 -5.99 -10.42
N ASP A 30 27.98 -6.74 -9.83
CA ASP A 30 28.05 -7.44 -8.54
C ASP A 30 27.68 -6.59 -7.32
N ALA A 31 26.49 -5.99 -7.38
CA ALA A 31 25.63 -5.99 -6.19
C ALA A 31 24.98 -7.40 -6.12
N PRO A 32 24.91 -8.05 -4.94
CA PRO A 32 24.16 -9.29 -4.82
C PRO A 32 22.72 -9.00 -5.27
N VAL A 33 22.24 -9.74 -6.26
CA VAL A 33 20.81 -9.81 -6.56
C VAL A 33 20.18 -10.24 -5.24
N ALA A 34 19.45 -9.34 -4.59
CA ALA A 34 18.62 -9.71 -3.47
C ALA A 34 17.63 -10.73 -4.02
N THR A 35 17.89 -12.01 -3.79
CA THR A 35 16.90 -13.06 -3.92
C THR A 35 15.71 -12.61 -3.10
N GLY A 36 14.58 -12.35 -3.77
CA GLY A 36 13.35 -11.99 -3.09
C GLY A 36 12.94 -13.05 -2.07
N PRO A 37 11.98 -12.75 -1.19
CA PRO A 37 11.51 -13.71 -0.21
C PRO A 37 11.05 -15.02 -0.88
N GLU A 38 11.36 -16.15 -0.24
CA GLU A 38 10.93 -17.46 -0.73
C GLU A 38 9.39 -17.58 -0.58
N PRO A 39 8.68 -18.06 -1.61
CA PRO A 39 7.23 -18.16 -1.58
C PRO A 39 6.79 -19.20 -0.54
N GLY A 40 5.86 -18.82 0.34
CA GLY A 40 5.26 -19.73 1.30
C GLY A 40 4.23 -20.68 0.66
N PRO A 41 3.64 -21.59 1.45
CA PRO A 41 2.70 -22.58 0.94
C PRO A 41 1.47 -21.96 0.26
N VAL A 42 0.96 -20.82 0.75
CA VAL A 42 -0.23 -20.19 0.18
C VAL A 42 0.12 -19.47 -1.12
N SER A 43 1.26 -18.78 -1.17
CA SER A 43 1.79 -18.15 -2.39
C SER A 43 2.08 -19.17 -3.50
N GLN A 44 2.68 -20.31 -3.16
CA GLN A 44 2.90 -21.41 -4.11
C GLN A 44 1.57 -21.90 -4.68
N TRP A 45 0.59 -22.17 -3.81
CA TRP A 45 -0.73 -22.60 -4.25
C TRP A 45 -1.45 -21.56 -5.12
N LEU A 46 -1.40 -20.26 -4.76
CA LEU A 46 -1.97 -19.20 -5.57
C LEU A 46 -1.33 -19.12 -6.97
N SER A 47 -0.01 -19.33 -7.04
CA SER A 47 0.73 -19.38 -8.31
C SER A 47 0.30 -20.56 -9.18
N GLU A 48 0.08 -21.73 -8.59
CA GLU A 48 -0.43 -22.92 -9.29
C GLU A 48 -1.86 -22.71 -9.84
N GLN A 49 -2.68 -21.95 -9.13
CA GLN A 49 -4.01 -21.55 -9.60
C GLN A 49 -3.98 -20.42 -10.65
N GLY A 50 -2.80 -19.85 -10.94
CA GLY A 50 -2.61 -18.79 -11.93
C GLY A 50 -2.95 -17.38 -11.43
N PHE A 51 -2.97 -17.15 -10.11
CA PHE A 51 -3.17 -15.81 -9.56
C PHE A 51 -1.85 -15.05 -9.45
N GLU A 52 -1.78 -13.88 -10.08
CA GLU A 52 -0.66 -12.95 -9.88
C GLU A 52 -0.72 -12.32 -8.49
N HIS A 53 0.41 -12.32 -7.80
CA HIS A 53 0.59 -11.72 -6.48
C HIS A 53 2.07 -11.46 -6.21
N VAL A 54 2.36 -10.70 -5.16
CA VAL A 54 3.72 -10.36 -4.74
C VAL A 54 4.04 -11.12 -3.45
N VAL A 55 5.16 -11.85 -3.43
CA VAL A 55 5.66 -12.46 -2.20
C VAL A 55 6.29 -11.38 -1.34
N LEU A 56 5.88 -11.29 -0.08
CA LEU A 56 6.45 -10.38 0.90
C LEU A 56 7.21 -11.17 1.97
N ASP A 57 8.09 -10.48 2.69
CA ASP A 57 8.76 -11.08 3.83
C ASP A 57 7.73 -11.54 4.89
N PRO A 58 7.93 -12.71 5.51
CA PRO A 58 7.04 -13.18 6.55
C PRO A 58 7.02 -12.23 7.75
N ASP A 59 5.91 -12.25 8.51
CA ASP A 59 5.82 -11.48 9.74
C ASP A 59 6.83 -11.97 10.79
N HIS A 60 7.05 -11.19 11.84
CA HIS A 60 7.94 -11.54 12.95
C HIS A 60 7.57 -12.87 13.66
N VAL A 61 6.32 -13.31 13.54
CA VAL A 61 5.81 -14.61 14.05
C VAL A 61 5.90 -15.72 13.00
N GLY A 62 6.38 -15.42 11.79
CA GLY A 62 6.50 -16.35 10.67
C GLY A 62 5.24 -16.51 9.82
N VAL A 63 4.22 -15.66 10.03
CA VAL A 63 3.00 -15.67 9.19
C VAL A 63 3.34 -15.19 7.78
N GLU A 64 2.90 -15.94 6.78
CA GLU A 64 3.08 -15.63 5.37
C GLU A 64 2.34 -14.33 4.99
N GLN A 65 3.04 -13.41 4.32
CA GLN A 65 2.48 -12.16 3.83
C GLN A 65 2.50 -12.13 2.31
N ILE A 66 1.38 -11.71 1.72
CA ILE A 66 1.18 -11.69 0.27
C ILE A 66 0.65 -10.33 -0.15
N GLY A 67 1.39 -9.65 -1.04
CA GLY A 67 0.97 -8.42 -1.69
C GLY A 67 -0.02 -8.72 -2.81
N VAL A 68 -1.13 -8.01 -2.83
CA VAL A 68 -2.22 -8.18 -3.80
C VAL A 68 -2.63 -6.84 -4.36
N GLU A 69 -2.89 -6.79 -5.66
CA GLU A 69 -3.50 -5.61 -6.28
C GLU A 69 -4.98 -5.50 -5.89
N GLY A 70 -5.43 -4.29 -5.54
CA GLY A 70 -6.77 -4.06 -4.99
C GLY A 70 -7.89 -4.64 -5.84
N LEU A 71 -7.80 -4.57 -7.17
CA LEU A 71 -8.81 -5.10 -8.08
C LEU A 71 -8.99 -6.63 -7.98
N PHE A 72 -7.91 -7.37 -7.70
CA PHE A 72 -7.92 -8.82 -7.61
C PHE A 72 -8.17 -9.33 -6.17
N LEU A 73 -8.28 -8.43 -5.19
CA LEU A 73 -8.50 -8.81 -3.80
C LEU A 73 -9.74 -9.70 -3.59
N PRO A 74 -10.94 -9.40 -4.14
CA PRO A 74 -12.12 -10.27 -3.93
C PRO A 74 -11.97 -11.66 -4.50
N VAL A 75 -11.35 -11.79 -5.69
CA VAL A 75 -11.19 -13.11 -6.33
C VAL A 75 -10.17 -13.96 -5.58
N ILE A 76 -9.06 -13.36 -5.13
CA ILE A 76 -8.05 -14.05 -4.31
C ILE A 76 -8.66 -14.43 -2.95
N ALA A 77 -9.40 -13.54 -2.30
CA ALA A 77 -10.07 -13.83 -1.04
C ALA A 77 -11.11 -14.96 -1.17
N ALA A 78 -11.87 -15.01 -2.28
CA ALA A 78 -12.79 -16.10 -2.57
C ALA A 78 -12.07 -17.43 -2.82
N ALA A 79 -10.91 -17.39 -3.50
CA ALA A 79 -10.06 -18.56 -3.71
C ALA A 79 -9.50 -19.09 -2.39
N LEU A 80 -8.98 -18.22 -1.53
CA LEU A 80 -8.51 -18.59 -0.19
C LEU A 80 -9.62 -19.20 0.67
N LYS A 81 -10.82 -18.60 0.64
CA LYS A 81 -11.98 -19.16 1.33
C LYS A 81 -12.31 -20.58 0.85
N SER A 82 -12.24 -20.81 -0.46
CA SER A 82 -12.45 -22.13 -1.07
C SER A 82 -11.34 -23.13 -0.72
N HIS A 83 -10.13 -22.64 -0.45
CA HIS A 83 -8.97 -23.42 -0.01
C HIS A 83 -8.97 -23.75 1.50
N GLY A 84 -9.94 -23.24 2.26
CA GLY A 84 -10.12 -23.54 3.68
C GLY A 84 -9.90 -22.36 4.63
N PHE A 85 -9.51 -21.17 4.16
CA PHE A 85 -9.41 -19.98 4.99
C PHE A 85 -10.80 -19.36 5.24
N ASP A 86 -11.56 -19.98 6.12
CA ASP A 86 -12.97 -19.68 6.36
C ASP A 86 -13.23 -18.45 7.24
N HIS A 87 -12.22 -17.96 7.95
CA HIS A 87 -12.36 -16.88 8.92
C HIS A 87 -11.43 -15.69 8.63
N LEU A 88 -12.02 -14.50 8.47
CA LEU A 88 -11.30 -13.23 8.49
C LEU A 88 -11.15 -12.79 9.94
N GLN A 89 -9.95 -12.92 10.50
CA GLN A 89 -9.67 -12.58 11.89
C GLN A 89 -9.57 -11.06 12.08
N CYS A 90 -8.83 -10.39 11.20
CA CYS A 90 -8.59 -8.96 11.29
C CYS A 90 -8.41 -8.34 9.91
N GLN A 91 -9.17 -7.30 9.64
CA GLN A 91 -8.89 -6.31 8.60
C GLN A 91 -8.46 -5.02 9.29
N GLY A 92 -7.48 -4.34 8.71
CA GLY A 92 -7.04 -3.05 9.20
C GLY A 92 -6.22 -2.29 8.18
N GLY A 93 -5.87 -1.05 8.53
CA GLY A 93 -4.98 -0.22 7.74
C GLY A 93 -3.74 0.22 8.51
N TYR A 94 -2.67 0.52 7.80
CA TYR A 94 -1.56 1.30 8.36
C TYR A 94 -0.98 2.26 7.30
N ASP A 95 -0.32 3.31 7.79
CA ASP A 95 0.38 4.30 6.98
C ASP A 95 1.89 4.04 7.12
N GLU A 96 2.59 3.77 6.01
CA GLU A 96 4.02 3.44 6.03
C GLU A 96 4.90 4.64 6.45
N GLY A 97 4.38 5.85 6.32
CA GLY A 97 5.04 7.06 6.78
C GLY A 97 4.48 8.31 6.13
N PRO A 98 4.89 9.51 6.60
CA PRO A 98 4.43 10.77 6.02
C PRO A 98 4.74 10.83 4.51
N GLY A 99 3.70 11.01 3.69
CA GLY A 99 3.81 11.04 2.23
C GLY A 99 4.03 9.68 1.55
N GLN A 100 4.09 8.58 2.31
CA GLN A 100 4.20 7.23 1.78
C GLN A 100 2.80 6.63 1.53
N GLN A 101 2.80 5.45 0.94
CA GLN A 101 1.60 4.68 0.61
C GLN A 101 0.83 4.24 1.87
N LEU A 102 -0.47 4.06 1.68
CA LEU A 102 -1.34 3.46 2.67
C LEU A 102 -1.43 1.96 2.39
N VAL A 103 -1.57 1.15 3.44
CA VAL A 103 -1.69 -0.29 3.31
C VAL A 103 -2.97 -0.75 3.99
N SER A 104 -3.82 -1.46 3.25
CA SER A 104 -4.92 -2.23 3.82
C SER A 104 -4.49 -3.69 3.91
N PHE A 105 -4.60 -4.30 5.09
CA PHE A 105 -4.24 -5.69 5.29
C PHE A 105 -5.45 -6.52 5.75
N TYR A 106 -5.43 -7.79 5.41
CA TYR A 106 -6.46 -8.77 5.74
C TYR A 106 -5.79 -10.05 6.24
N HIS A 107 -6.10 -10.44 7.46
CA HIS A 107 -5.55 -11.63 8.10
C HIS A 107 -6.59 -12.74 8.14
N PHE A 108 -6.32 -13.82 7.41
CA PHE A 108 -7.21 -14.97 7.29
C PHE A 108 -6.65 -16.17 8.03
N ILE A 109 -7.55 -16.94 8.63
CA ILE A 109 -7.22 -18.17 9.35
C ILE A 109 -8.15 -19.31 8.89
N ALA A 110 -7.62 -20.54 8.84
CA ALA A 110 -8.40 -21.75 8.60
C ALA A 110 -8.92 -22.31 9.93
N MET A 111 -10.00 -21.71 10.44
CA MET A 111 -10.51 -22.00 11.78
C MET A 111 -11.28 -23.32 11.85
N ALA A 112 -11.98 -23.69 10.77
CA ALA A 112 -12.78 -24.91 10.72
C ALA A 112 -11.93 -26.17 10.92
N GLU A 113 -10.74 -26.23 10.30
CA GLU A 113 -9.82 -27.38 10.41
C GLU A 113 -9.38 -27.63 11.86
N VAL A 114 -9.16 -26.55 12.62
CA VAL A 114 -8.79 -26.62 14.04
C VAL A 114 -10.00 -26.96 14.91
N ALA A 115 -11.16 -26.37 14.63
CA ALA A 115 -12.39 -26.61 15.38
C ALA A 115 -12.86 -28.06 15.28
N ASP A 116 -12.67 -28.69 14.11
CA ASP A 116 -12.99 -30.11 13.87
C ASP A 116 -11.89 -31.07 14.36
N GLY A 117 -10.77 -30.55 14.89
CA GLY A 117 -9.64 -31.34 15.38
C GLY A 117 -8.87 -32.08 14.29
N LEU A 118 -8.93 -31.59 13.04
CA LEU A 118 -8.25 -32.20 11.89
C LEU A 118 -6.75 -31.85 11.85
N VAL A 119 -6.38 -30.70 12.41
CA VAL A 119 -5.00 -30.21 12.46
C VAL A 119 -4.67 -29.67 13.84
N ASP A 120 -3.42 -29.87 14.28
CA ASP A 120 -2.91 -29.35 15.56
C ASP A 120 -2.43 -27.90 15.47
N GLN A 121 -2.16 -27.40 14.24
CA GLN A 121 -1.60 -26.08 14.00
C GLN A 121 -2.51 -25.25 13.12
N LEU A 122 -2.81 -24.03 13.57
CA LEU A 122 -3.62 -23.07 12.82
C LEU A 122 -2.85 -22.57 11.60
N ARG A 123 -3.48 -22.67 10.42
CA ARG A 123 -2.97 -22.09 9.18
C ARG A 123 -3.46 -20.65 9.05
N GLU A 124 -2.54 -19.74 8.82
CA GLU A 124 -2.80 -18.30 8.75
C GLU A 124 -2.08 -17.68 7.55
N VAL A 125 -2.69 -16.67 6.95
CA VAL A 125 -2.09 -15.89 5.86
C VAL A 125 -2.56 -14.44 5.94
N ARG A 126 -1.67 -13.50 5.62
CA ARG A 126 -2.00 -12.08 5.56
C ARG A 126 -1.89 -11.56 4.13
N LEU A 127 -2.99 -11.03 3.60
CA LEU A 127 -2.98 -10.24 2.37
C LEU A 127 -2.70 -8.78 2.70
N LYS A 128 -1.91 -8.11 1.85
CA LYS A 128 -1.63 -6.68 1.92
C LYS A 128 -1.92 -6.03 0.58
N VAL A 129 -2.66 -4.95 0.60
CA VAL A 129 -2.94 -4.11 -0.57
C VAL A 129 -2.29 -2.76 -0.35
N PHE A 130 -1.35 -2.42 -1.21
CA PHE A 130 -0.65 -1.14 -1.19
C PHE A 130 -1.41 -0.14 -2.06
N LEU A 131 -1.73 1.01 -1.49
CA LEU A 131 -2.56 2.05 -2.10
C LEU A 131 -1.82 3.38 -2.17
N PRO A 132 -1.91 4.10 -3.29
CA PRO A 132 -1.33 5.43 -3.38
C PRO A 132 -1.99 6.36 -2.35
N ARG A 133 -1.19 7.25 -1.77
CA ARG A 133 -1.69 8.28 -0.83
C ARG A 133 -2.43 9.39 -1.55
N GLU A 134 -1.96 9.75 -2.74
CA GLU A 134 -2.53 10.80 -3.58
C GLU A 134 -3.81 10.30 -4.24
N GLY A 135 -4.83 11.16 -4.28
CA GLY A 135 -6.15 10.84 -4.81
C GLY A 135 -7.06 10.18 -3.78
N GLU A 136 -8.02 9.41 -4.28
CA GLU A 136 -9.00 8.68 -3.47
C GLU A 136 -8.62 7.19 -3.46
N PRO A 137 -7.90 6.70 -2.44
CA PRO A 137 -7.54 5.30 -2.34
C PRO A 137 -8.82 4.47 -2.19
N SER A 138 -9.07 3.60 -3.16
CA SER A 138 -10.27 2.76 -3.22
C SER A 138 -9.89 1.29 -3.41
N ILE A 139 -10.59 0.40 -2.72
CA ILE A 139 -10.48 -1.04 -2.86
C ILE A 139 -11.85 -1.70 -2.81
N PRO A 140 -12.06 -2.83 -3.50
CA PRO A 140 -13.29 -3.61 -3.35
C PRO A 140 -13.45 -4.16 -1.93
N SER A 141 -14.66 -4.05 -1.37
CA SER A 141 -15.01 -4.60 -0.07
C SER A 141 -15.07 -6.12 -0.07
N LEU A 142 -14.62 -6.74 1.04
CA LEU A 142 -14.77 -8.17 1.29
C LEU A 142 -16.03 -8.52 2.10
N TYR A 143 -16.87 -7.54 2.44
CA TYR A 143 -18.10 -7.74 3.21
C TYR A 143 -18.99 -8.88 2.66
N GLY A 144 -19.12 -8.98 1.34
CA GLY A 144 -19.93 -10.02 0.68
C GLY A 144 -19.38 -11.44 0.90
N LEU A 145 -18.08 -11.60 1.13
CA LEU A 145 -17.43 -12.88 1.38
C LEU A 145 -17.28 -13.17 2.87
N PHE A 146 -16.89 -12.16 3.65
CA PHE A 146 -16.62 -12.24 5.08
C PHE A 146 -17.39 -11.13 5.80
N ARG A 147 -18.49 -11.51 6.46
CA ARG A 147 -19.34 -10.55 7.20
C ARG A 147 -18.60 -9.84 8.34
N GLY A 148 -17.50 -10.41 8.84
CA GLY A 148 -16.64 -9.79 9.84
C GLY A 148 -15.96 -8.50 9.36
N ALA A 149 -15.89 -8.27 8.04
CA ALA A 149 -15.29 -7.09 7.45
C ALA A 149 -16.09 -5.80 7.67
N ASP A 150 -17.39 -5.87 8.03
CA ASP A 150 -18.29 -4.69 8.11
C ASP A 150 -17.71 -3.53 8.95
N TRP A 151 -17.45 -3.79 10.22
CA TRP A 151 -16.95 -2.77 11.13
C TRP A 151 -15.48 -2.43 10.87
N GLN A 152 -14.68 -3.43 10.50
CA GLN A 152 -13.24 -3.27 10.30
C GLN A 152 -12.94 -2.39 9.07
N GLU A 153 -13.63 -2.63 7.95
CA GLU A 153 -13.47 -1.82 6.74
C GLU A 153 -13.96 -0.38 7.00
N ARG A 154 -15.03 -0.21 7.77
CA ARG A 154 -15.51 1.12 8.19
C ARG A 154 -14.54 1.84 9.12
N GLU A 155 -13.90 1.14 10.05
CA GLU A 155 -12.84 1.70 10.89
C GLU A 155 -11.64 2.15 10.02
N THR A 156 -11.22 1.32 9.08
CA THR A 156 -10.12 1.65 8.16
C THR A 156 -10.46 2.86 7.29
N PHE A 157 -11.71 2.95 6.81
CA PHE A 157 -12.21 4.14 6.13
C PHE A 157 -12.15 5.36 7.03
N ASP A 158 -12.69 5.28 8.24
CA ASP A 158 -12.79 6.42 9.15
C ASP A 158 -11.44 6.96 9.64
N MET A 159 -10.45 6.07 9.79
CA MET A 159 -9.13 6.40 10.32
C MET A 159 -8.10 6.75 9.25
N PHE A 160 -8.12 6.05 8.11
CA PHE A 160 -7.12 6.18 7.04
C PHE A 160 -7.69 6.70 5.72
N GLY A 161 -9.01 6.87 5.58
CA GLY A 161 -9.63 7.40 4.37
C GLY A 161 -9.56 6.47 3.16
N ILE A 162 -9.41 5.16 3.38
CA ILE A 162 -9.46 4.15 2.32
C ILE A 162 -10.92 3.82 2.06
N THR A 163 -11.39 4.02 0.84
CA THR A 163 -12.79 3.78 0.45
C THR A 163 -12.99 2.32 0.04
N PHE A 164 -14.07 1.71 0.51
CA PHE A 164 -14.40 0.31 0.21
C PHE A 164 -15.60 0.23 -0.73
N GLU A 165 -15.35 -0.13 -1.99
CA GLU A 165 -16.39 -0.24 -3.02
C GLU A 165 -17.28 -1.46 -2.78
N GLY A 166 -18.59 -1.28 -2.87
CA GLY A 166 -19.57 -2.35 -2.62
C GLY A 166 -19.90 -2.59 -1.13
N HIS A 167 -19.34 -1.80 -0.21
CA HIS A 167 -19.70 -1.87 1.20
C HIS A 167 -21.13 -1.33 1.44
N PRO A 168 -22.00 -1.99 2.23
CA PRO A 168 -23.39 -1.56 2.44
C PRO A 168 -23.52 -0.22 3.20
N HIS A 169 -22.54 0.10 4.03
CA HIS A 169 -22.57 1.26 4.93
C HIS A 169 -21.24 2.03 4.92
N PRO A 170 -20.93 2.80 3.86
CA PRO A 170 -19.69 3.59 3.78
C PRO A 170 -19.84 4.89 4.58
N LYS A 171 -19.90 4.76 5.91
CA LYS A 171 -20.01 5.89 6.85
C LYS A 171 -18.96 5.78 7.93
N ARG A 172 -18.58 6.94 8.49
CA ARG A 172 -17.74 7.02 9.69
C ARG A 172 -18.32 6.16 10.81
N LEU A 173 -17.43 5.68 11.68
CA LEU A 173 -17.76 4.72 12.73
C LEU A 173 -17.40 5.26 14.12
N LEU A 174 -16.16 5.71 14.27
CA LEU A 174 -15.57 6.17 15.51
C LEU A 174 -15.62 7.70 15.62
N MET A 175 -15.39 8.39 14.50
CA MET A 175 -15.41 9.85 14.46
C MET A 175 -16.82 10.39 14.25
N PRO A 176 -17.10 11.62 14.74
CA PRO A 176 -18.32 12.34 14.40
C PRO A 176 -18.54 12.43 12.88
N GLU A 177 -19.80 12.41 12.43
CA GLU A 177 -20.14 12.39 11.00
C GLU A 177 -19.65 13.65 10.24
N ASP A 178 -19.51 14.76 10.95
CA ASP A 178 -19.01 16.05 10.47
C ASP A 178 -17.48 16.18 10.52
N TRP A 179 -16.77 15.15 11.00
CA TRP A 179 -15.31 15.19 11.10
C TRP A 179 -14.66 15.28 9.72
N THR A 180 -13.65 16.16 9.62
CA THR A 180 -12.87 16.35 8.40
C THR A 180 -11.45 15.84 8.60
N GLY A 181 -10.97 15.03 7.65
CA GLY A 181 -9.65 14.40 7.71
C GLY A 181 -9.66 12.97 8.30
N TRP A 182 -8.45 12.43 8.48
CA TRP A 182 -8.19 11.01 8.74
C TRP A 182 -7.16 10.87 9.88
N PRO A 183 -7.59 10.67 11.14
CA PRO A 183 -6.74 10.83 12.32
C PRO A 183 -5.47 9.97 12.38
N LEU A 184 -5.48 8.75 11.82
CA LEU A 184 -4.34 7.83 11.92
C LEU A 184 -3.30 8.00 10.81
N ARG A 185 -3.57 8.85 9.82
CA ARG A 185 -2.57 9.24 8.84
C ARG A 185 -1.50 10.10 9.51
N LYS A 186 -0.24 9.87 9.15
CA LYS A 186 0.92 10.52 9.80
C LYS A 186 1.09 12.00 9.42
N ASP A 187 0.33 12.48 8.44
CA ASP A 187 0.24 13.88 7.99
C ASP A 187 -1.00 14.61 8.55
N TYR A 188 -1.80 13.95 9.39
CA TYR A 188 -2.99 14.56 9.96
C TYR A 188 -2.62 15.68 10.94
N VAL A 189 -3.12 16.88 10.66
CA VAL A 189 -3.03 18.03 11.56
C VAL A 189 -4.30 18.06 12.39
N GLN A 190 -4.15 17.81 13.69
CA GLN A 190 -5.25 17.88 14.64
C GLN A 190 -5.82 19.30 14.70
N PRO A 191 -7.14 19.48 14.51
CA PRO A 191 -7.76 20.79 14.68
C PRO A 191 -7.68 21.25 16.14
N ASP A 192 -7.53 22.56 16.31
CA ASP A 192 -7.45 23.22 17.61
C ASP A 192 -8.85 23.40 18.23
N PHE A 193 -9.45 22.28 18.65
CA PHE A 193 -10.71 22.27 19.38
C PHE A 193 -10.49 22.67 20.84
N TYR A 194 -11.41 23.48 21.40
CA TYR A 194 -11.33 23.94 22.79
C TYR A 194 -11.21 22.77 23.78
N GLU A 195 -11.94 21.67 23.51
CA GLU A 195 -11.94 20.46 24.34
C GLU A 195 -10.61 19.68 24.31
N MET A 196 -9.74 19.96 23.33
CA MET A 196 -8.44 19.29 23.19
C MET A 196 -7.25 20.18 23.59
N GLN A 197 -7.53 21.36 24.13
CA GLN A 197 -6.50 22.24 24.71
C GLN A 197 -6.11 21.81 26.12
N ASP A 198 -4.98 22.33 26.59
CA ASP A 198 -4.53 22.14 27.96
C ASP A 198 -5.59 22.64 28.95
N ALA A 199 -5.72 21.96 30.09
CA ALA A 199 -6.74 22.20 31.11
C ALA A 199 -6.46 23.46 31.96
N TYR A 200 -6.43 24.62 31.31
CA TYR A 200 -6.29 25.95 31.92
C TYR A 200 -7.62 26.55 32.37
#